data_AF-A0A151F139-F1
#
_entry.id   AF-A0A151F139-F1
#
_cell.length_a   1.000
_cell.length_b   1.000
_cell.length_c   1.000
_cell.angle_alpha   90.00
_cell.angle_beta   90.00
_cell.angle_gamma   90.00
#
_symmetry.space_group_name_H-M   'P 1'
#
loop_
_entity.id
_entity.type
_entity.pdbx_description
1 polymer ?
#
loop_
_entity_poly.entity_id
_entity_poly.type
_entity_poly.pdbx_seq_one_letter_code
_entity_poly.pdbx_strand_id
1 'polypeptide(L)'
;MVAKNDSSMNEELKKWLQESKEEIKTSRKKMKKAKIPSGKCQICGEKNATSLCLKCNRSVCKSCYFKLIGICKKCVPKEIASKWDGSNPDWEKQLGVEWVD
;
A
#
# COMPACT_ATOMS: atom_id res chain seq x y z
N MET A 1 17.24 21.61 -21.00
CA MET A 1 16.26 22.69 -20.72
C MET A 1 15.23 22.17 -19.73
N VAL A 2 15.24 22.67 -18.49
CA VAL A 2 14.04 22.92 -17.66
C VAL A 2 14.41 24.16 -16.86
N ALA A 3 13.96 25.31 -17.34
CA ALA A 3 14.19 26.59 -16.69
C ALA A 3 13.49 26.56 -15.33
N LYS A 4 14.28 26.60 -14.25
CA LYS A 4 13.75 26.83 -12.90
C LYS A 4 13.42 28.31 -12.82
N ASN A 5 12.13 28.61 -12.81
CA ASN A 5 11.63 29.95 -12.58
C ASN A 5 12.05 30.34 -11.15
N ASP A 6 13.03 31.25 -11.04
CA ASP A 6 13.49 31.82 -9.79
C ASP A 6 12.43 32.85 -9.33
N SER A 7 11.30 32.36 -8.84
CA SER A 7 10.33 33.20 -8.15
C SER A 7 10.87 33.44 -6.74
N SER A 8 11.46 34.63 -6.54
CA SER A 8 11.91 35.16 -5.25
C SER A 8 10.99 34.70 -4.11
N MET A 9 11.49 33.78 -3.28
CA MET A 9 10.73 33.28 -2.13
C MET A 9 10.45 34.44 -1.18
N ASN A 10 9.19 34.65 -0.79
CA ASN A 10 8.80 35.65 0.21
C ASN A 10 9.56 35.40 1.54
N GLU A 11 9.96 36.47 2.23
CA GLU A 11 10.67 36.43 3.52
C GLU A 11 9.90 35.62 4.58
N GLU A 12 8.57 35.68 4.58
CA GLU A 12 7.74 34.84 5.47
C GLU A 12 7.91 33.35 5.17
N LEU A 13 7.99 32.96 3.90
CA LEU A 13 8.25 31.56 3.53
C LEU A 13 9.63 31.10 3.96
N LYS A 14 10.66 31.96 3.83
CA LYS A 14 12.03 31.64 4.28
C LYS A 14 12.07 31.43 5.79
N LYS A 15 11.38 32.29 6.55
CA LYS A 15 11.30 32.21 8.00
C LYS A 15 10.59 30.93 8.46
N TRP A 16 9.45 30.62 7.84
CA TRP A 16 8.72 29.37 8.09
C TRP A 16 9.56 28.12 7.79
N LEU A 17 10.36 28.14 6.71
CA LEU A 17 11.29 27.06 6.35
C LEU A 17 12.42 26.87 7.38
N GLN A 18 12.91 27.95 7.99
CA GLN A 18 13.93 27.89 9.04
C GLN A 18 13.36 27.35 10.35
N GLU A 19 12.18 27.82 10.74
CA GLU A 19 11.46 27.37 11.95
C GLU A 19 11.08 25.89 11.85
N SER A 20 10.59 25.46 10.68
CA SER A 20 10.15 24.08 10.43
C SER A 20 11.30 23.12 10.09
N LYS A 21 12.55 23.58 10.05
CA LYS A 21 13.69 22.83 9.49
C LYS A 21 13.95 21.51 10.22
N GLU A 22 13.84 21.51 11.54
CA GLU A 22 14.05 20.30 12.36
C GLU A 22 12.90 19.31 12.23
N GLU A 23 11.66 19.78 12.09
CA GLU A 23 10.49 18.93 11.81
C GLU A 23 10.59 18.27 10.43
N ILE A 24 11.00 19.03 9.41
CA ILE A 24 11.24 18.54 8.06
C ILE A 24 12.37 17.48 8.06
N LYS A 25 13.48 17.74 8.76
CA LYS A 25 14.59 16.78 8.90
C LYS A 25 14.15 15.50 9.59
N THR A 26 13.37 15.61 10.67
CA THR A 26 12.88 14.46 11.43
C THR A 26 11.91 13.61 10.62
N SER A 27 11.01 14.26 9.87
CA SER A 27 10.09 13.60 8.94
C SER A 27 10.82 12.85 7.83
N ARG A 28 11.87 13.46 7.24
CA ARG A 28 12.75 12.80 6.26
C ARG A 28 13.50 11.61 6.85
N LYS A 29 14.00 11.70 8.10
CA LYS A 29 14.65 10.58 8.79
C LYS A 29 13.67 9.42 9.05
N LYS A 30 12.42 9.72 9.42
CA LYS A 30 11.36 8.70 9.59
C LYS A 30 11.02 7.99 8.28
N MET A 31 10.88 8.73 7.16
CA MET A 31 10.69 8.11 5.84
C MET A 31 11.85 7.17 5.43
N LYS A 32 13.10 7.54 5.72
CA LYS A 32 14.27 6.69 5.41
C LYS A 32 14.34 5.39 6.21
N LYS A 33 13.64 5.30 7.35
CA LYS A 33 13.54 4.08 8.18
C LYS A 33 12.35 3.19 7.82
N ALA A 34 11.51 3.60 6.87
CA ALA A 34 10.44 2.74 6.39
C ALA A 34 11.06 1.45 5.83
N LYS A 35 10.60 0.28 6.33
CA LYS A 35 11.04 -1.01 5.78
C LYS A 35 10.79 -0.96 4.27
N ILE A 36 11.81 -1.34 3.51
CA ILE A 36 11.70 -1.47 2.06
C ILE A 36 11.36 -2.94 1.79
N PRO A 37 10.32 -3.25 0.99
CA PRO A 37 10.07 -4.62 0.58
C PRO A 37 11.30 -5.15 -0.17
N SER A 38 11.90 -6.22 0.36
CA SER A 38 13.10 -6.84 -0.19
C SER A 38 12.96 -8.36 -0.24
N GLY A 39 13.75 -8.99 -1.12
CA GLY A 39 13.79 -10.44 -1.28
C GLY A 39 12.59 -11.01 -2.06
N LYS A 40 12.33 -12.31 -1.85
CA LYS A 40 11.19 -13.02 -2.45
C LYS A 40 9.91 -12.81 -1.64
N CYS A 41 8.77 -12.98 -2.31
CA CYS A 41 7.45 -12.92 -1.69
C CYS A 41 7.35 -13.94 -0.55
N GLN A 42 7.05 -13.48 0.66
CA GLN A 42 6.87 -14.34 1.83
C GLN A 42 5.54 -15.12 1.83
N ILE A 43 4.74 -15.02 0.75
CA ILE A 43 3.52 -15.82 0.56
C ILE A 43 3.75 -16.94 -0.44
N CYS A 44 4.19 -16.62 -1.67
CA CYS A 44 4.37 -17.62 -2.71
C CYS A 44 5.82 -18.09 -2.91
N GLY A 45 6.82 -17.34 -2.46
CA GLY A 45 8.24 -17.70 -2.63
C GLY A 45 8.78 -17.63 -4.06
N GLU A 46 7.94 -17.43 -5.07
CA GLU A 46 8.33 -17.45 -6.48
C GLU A 46 8.80 -16.09 -6.99
N LYS A 47 7.99 -15.05 -6.75
CA LYS A 47 8.18 -13.70 -7.31
C LYS A 47 8.89 -12.79 -6.32
N ASN A 48 9.59 -11.77 -6.84
CA ASN A 48 10.19 -10.73 -6.00
C ASN A 48 9.12 -9.95 -5.24
N ALA A 49 9.41 -9.61 -3.99
CA ALA A 49 8.55 -8.77 -3.18
C ALA A 49 8.65 -7.31 -3.65
N THR A 50 7.50 -6.68 -3.79
CA THR A 50 7.37 -5.29 -4.28
C THR A 50 6.62 -4.39 -3.31
N SER A 51 5.97 -4.97 -2.29
CA SER A 51 5.09 -4.26 -1.38
C SER A 51 5.15 -4.86 0.02
N LEU A 52 4.90 -4.04 1.04
CA LEU A 52 4.77 -4.49 2.43
C LEU A 52 3.30 -4.48 2.84
N CYS A 53 2.85 -5.55 3.48
CA CYS A 53 1.53 -5.59 4.08
C CYS A 53 1.46 -4.62 5.28
N LEU A 54 0.51 -3.69 5.30
CA LEU A 54 0.32 -2.75 6.41
C LEU A 54 -0.08 -3.44 7.72
N LYS A 55 -0.71 -4.62 7.66
CA LYS A 55 -1.17 -5.37 8.84
C LYS A 55 -0.09 -6.26 9.46
N CYS A 56 0.68 -6.97 8.64
CA CYS A 56 1.64 -7.99 9.12
C CYS A 56 3.10 -7.72 8.72
N ASN A 57 3.39 -6.61 8.04
CA ASN A 57 4.72 -6.20 7.59
C ASN A 57 5.47 -7.23 6.73
N ARG A 58 4.77 -8.19 6.12
CA ARG A 58 5.38 -9.14 5.19
C ARG A 58 5.69 -8.49 3.85
N SER A 59 6.87 -8.80 3.30
CA SER A 59 7.29 -8.48 1.93
C SER A 59 6.60 -9.42 0.95
N VAL A 60 5.76 -8.87 0.07
CA VAL A 60 4.90 -9.64 -0.84
C VAL A 60 4.99 -9.12 -2.27
N CYS A 61 4.79 -10.02 -3.25
CA CYS A 61 4.70 -9.66 -4.66
C CYS A 61 3.33 -9.05 -4.99
N LYS A 62 3.24 -8.41 -6.17
CA LYS A 62 2.00 -7.77 -6.66
C LYS A 62 0.78 -8.71 -6.65
N SER A 63 0.94 -9.99 -6.98
CA SER A 63 -0.18 -10.94 -7.02
C SER A 63 -0.66 -11.41 -5.65
N CYS A 64 0.16 -11.28 -4.61
CA CYS A 64 -0.20 -11.65 -3.24
C CYS A 64 -0.57 -10.42 -2.37
N TYR A 65 -0.70 -9.25 -2.99
CA TYR A 65 -0.94 -7.97 -2.35
C TYR A 65 -2.17 -7.28 -2.95
N PHE A 66 -3.09 -6.85 -2.08
CA PHE A 66 -4.24 -6.06 -2.49
C PHE A 66 -3.88 -4.58 -2.42
N LYS A 67 -3.59 -3.97 -3.58
CA LYS A 67 -3.12 -2.57 -3.67
C LYS A 67 -4.11 -1.56 -3.09
N LEU A 68 -5.41 -1.78 -3.27
CA LEU A 68 -6.46 -0.85 -2.82
C LEU A 68 -6.52 -0.68 -1.30
N ILE A 69 -6.28 -1.77 -0.57
CA ILE A 69 -6.42 -1.83 0.91
C ILE A 69 -5.06 -1.92 1.62
N GLY A 70 -3.99 -2.14 0.87
CA GLY A 70 -2.63 -2.20 1.39
C GLY A 70 -2.28 -3.44 2.22
N ILE A 71 -3.00 -4.55 2.07
CA ILE A 71 -2.76 -5.79 2.83
C ILE A 71 -2.54 -7.01 1.94
N CYS A 72 -1.90 -8.04 2.48
CA CYS A 72 -1.61 -9.27 1.75
C CYS A 72 -2.76 -10.29 1.83
N LYS A 73 -2.76 -11.28 0.92
CA LYS A 73 -3.80 -12.32 0.86
C LYS A 73 -4.00 -13.10 2.17
N LYS A 74 -2.93 -13.32 2.95
CA LYS A 74 -3.03 -14.00 4.26
C LYS A 74 -3.69 -13.17 5.36
N CYS A 75 -3.85 -11.85 5.15
CA CYS A 75 -4.45 -10.94 6.13
C CYS A 75 -5.94 -10.66 5.88
N VAL A 76 -6.45 -11.05 4.71
CA VAL A 76 -7.86 -10.90 4.36
C VAL A 76 -8.63 -12.14 4.87
N PRO A 77 -9.71 -11.95 5.64
CA PRO A 77 -10.63 -13.03 5.99
C PRO A 77 -11.18 -13.69 4.72
N LYS A 78 -11.33 -15.02 4.74
CA LYS A 78 -11.78 -15.79 3.55
C LYS A 78 -13.10 -15.24 2.98
N GLU A 79 -14.03 -14.86 3.84
CA GLU A 79 -15.33 -14.27 3.51
C GLU A 79 -15.23 -13.00 2.64
N ILE A 80 -14.20 -12.18 2.90
CA ILE A 80 -13.99 -10.91 2.21
C ILE A 80 -13.16 -11.13 0.94
N ALA A 81 -12.21 -12.06 0.96
CA ALA A 81 -11.41 -12.43 -0.20
C ALA A 81 -12.31 -12.98 -1.34
N SER A 82 -13.31 -13.79 -1.02
CA SER A 82 -14.27 -14.33 -2.00
C SER A 82 -15.07 -13.25 -2.72
N LYS A 83 -15.39 -12.13 -2.06
CA LYS A 83 -16.10 -10.99 -2.68
C LYS A 83 -15.21 -10.16 -3.61
N TRP A 84 -13.88 -10.31 -3.51
CA TRP A 84 -12.90 -9.49 -4.24
C TRP A 84 -12.14 -10.24 -5.32
N ASP A 85 -12.16 -11.59 -5.32
CA ASP A 85 -11.46 -12.40 -6.32
C ASP A 85 -12.22 -12.45 -7.68
N GLY A 86 -13.33 -11.71 -7.82
CA GLY A 86 -14.10 -11.61 -9.07
C GLY A 86 -14.73 -12.93 -9.54
N SER A 87 -14.62 -13.98 -8.73
CA SER A 87 -15.42 -15.18 -8.87
C SER A 87 -16.84 -14.80 -8.47
N ASN A 88 -17.82 -14.99 -9.37
CA ASN A 88 -19.22 -15.16 -8.99
C ASN A 88 -19.37 -16.63 -8.59
N PRO A 89 -19.10 -17.06 -7.34
CA PRO A 89 -19.47 -18.40 -6.95
C PRO A 89 -20.98 -18.54 -7.13
N ASP A 90 -21.43 -19.57 -7.82
CA ASP A 90 -22.85 -19.82 -8.07
C ASP A 90 -23.54 -20.11 -6.72
N TRP A 91 -24.08 -19.07 -6.09
CA TRP A 91 -24.65 -19.13 -4.72
C TRP A 91 -25.86 -20.06 -4.66
N GLU A 92 -26.59 -20.21 -5.77
CA GLU A 92 -27.67 -21.19 -5.92
C GLU A 92 -27.14 -22.62 -5.77
N LYS A 93 -26.05 -22.97 -6.45
CA LYS A 93 -25.41 -24.29 -6.30
C LYS A 93 -24.77 -24.54 -4.94
N GLN A 94 -24.24 -23.51 -4.27
CA GLN A 94 -23.59 -23.70 -2.97
C GLN A 94 -24.56 -23.77 -1.80
N LEU A 95 -25.72 -23.10 -1.89
CA LEU A 95 -26.66 -22.98 -0.78
C LEU A 95 -27.95 -23.79 -0.98
N GLY A 96 -28.21 -24.30 -2.20
CA GLY A 96 -29.36 -25.15 -2.48
C GLY A 96 -30.71 -24.45 -2.29
N VAL A 97 -30.75 -23.14 -2.49
CA VAL A 97 -31.96 -22.32 -2.34
C VAL A 97 -32.26 -21.59 -3.64
N GLU A 98 -33.50 -21.73 -4.11
CA GLU A 98 -34.07 -21.04 -5.26
C GLU A 98 -34.45 -19.61 -4.82
N TRP A 99 -34.01 -18.59 -5.56
CA TRP A 99 -34.37 -17.21 -5.29
C TRP A 99 -35.71 -16.88 -5.97
N VAL A 100 -36.64 -16.29 -5.22
CA VAL A 100 -37.93 -15.82 -5.76
C VAL A 100 -37.75 -14.36 -6.19
N ASP A 101 -38.24 -14.03 -7.39
CA ASP A 101 -38.21 -12.68 -8.01
C ASP A 101 -39.00 -11.64 -7.21
#